data_AF-A0A2K8TB05-F1
#
_entry.id   AF-A0A2K8TB05-F1
#
_cell.length_a   1.000
_cell.length_b   1.000
_cell.length_c   1.000
_cell.angle_alpha   90.00
_cell.angle_beta   90.00
_cell.angle_gamma   90.00
#
_symmetry.space_group_name_H-M   'P 1'
#
loop_
_entity.id
_entity.type
_entity.pdbx_description
1 polymer ?
#
loop_
_entity_poly.entity_id
_entity_poly.type
_entity_poly.pdbx_seq_one_letter_code
_entity_poly.pdbx_strand_id
1 'polypeptide(L)'
;MLEDNELTTGIVQHPVTKRWQTWISFTGHDIGSITAHNQREDANKIAKQIADAWSEGKYKTGSEVTAFIKSLPTDAVIDPLPQNIVMQLSQQALSARK
;
A
#
# COMPACT_ATOMS: atom_id res chain seq x y z
N MET A 1 -0.34 20.44 -3.63
CA MET A 1 -0.92 20.03 -2.34
C MET A 1 -1.55 18.66 -2.53
N LEU A 2 -1.50 17.77 -1.54
CA LEU A 2 -2.28 16.52 -1.50
C LEU A 2 -3.74 16.87 -1.15
N GLU A 3 -4.32 17.83 -1.86
CA GLU A 3 -5.72 18.23 -1.69
C GLU A 3 -6.59 17.05 -2.14
N ASP A 4 -7.32 16.47 -1.19
CA ASP A 4 -8.39 15.47 -1.35
C ASP A 4 -8.05 14.08 -1.92
N ASN A 5 -6.79 13.64 -1.93
CA ASN A 5 -6.48 12.25 -2.29
C ASN A 5 -6.61 11.31 -1.08
N GLU A 6 -7.72 10.60 -0.95
CA GLU A 6 -7.87 9.52 0.03
C GLU A 6 -6.88 8.37 -0.26
N LEU A 7 -5.89 8.16 0.60
CA LEU A 7 -5.01 7.00 0.48
C LEU A 7 -5.82 5.72 0.77
N THR A 8 -5.85 4.82 -0.19
CA THR A 8 -6.30 3.44 0.04
C THR A 8 -5.07 2.55 0.23
N THR A 9 -5.12 1.68 1.23
CA THR A 9 -4.06 0.72 1.50
C THR A 9 -4.65 -0.64 1.85
N GLY A 10 -3.88 -1.70 1.64
CA GLY A 10 -4.28 -3.06 2.00
C GLY A 10 -3.11 -4.03 1.90
N ILE A 11 -3.42 -5.32 2.06
CA ILE A 11 -2.46 -6.39 1.87
C ILE A 11 -2.93 -7.36 0.81
N VAL A 12 -1.98 -7.99 0.12
CA VAL A 12 -2.23 -9.04 -0.87
C VAL A 12 -1.13 -10.08 -0.78
N GLN A 13 -1.46 -11.36 -0.96
CA GLN A 13 -0.44 -12.38 -1.09
C GLN A 13 0.01 -12.48 -2.55
N HIS A 14 1.31 -12.34 -2.80
CA HIS A 14 1.86 -12.51 -4.13
C HIS A 14 1.71 -13.98 -4.58
N PRO A 15 1.10 -14.26 -5.76
CA PRO A 15 0.73 -15.62 -6.12
C PRO A 15 1.92 -16.55 -6.40
N VAL A 16 3.05 -15.99 -6.87
CA VAL A 16 4.29 -16.75 -7.13
C VAL A 16 5.16 -16.86 -5.88
N THR A 17 5.65 -15.74 -5.34
CA THR A 17 6.58 -15.74 -4.19
C THR A 17 5.93 -16.07 -2.85
N LYS A 18 4.60 -16.10 -2.76
CA LYS A 18 3.79 -16.37 -1.55
C LYS A 18 3.99 -15.37 -0.41
N ARG A 19 4.75 -14.29 -0.65
CA ARG A 19 4.96 -13.20 0.29
C ARG A 19 3.73 -12.32 0.39
N TRP A 20 3.46 -11.81 1.58
CA TRP A 20 2.43 -10.82 1.82
C TRP A 20 2.99 -9.44 1.52
N GLN A 21 2.39 -8.75 0.56
CA GLN A 21 2.77 -7.40 0.19
C GLN A 21 1.74 -6.41 0.68
N THR A 22 2.22 -5.29 1.21
CA THR A 22 1.37 -4.13 1.49
C THR A 22 1.35 -3.23 0.27
N TRP A 23 0.16 -2.82 -0.16
CA TRP A 23 -0.04 -1.98 -1.33
C TRP A 23 -0.78 -0.70 -0.95
N ILE A 24 -0.52 0.37 -1.71
CA ILE A 24 -1.16 1.67 -1.57
C ILE A 24 -1.68 2.19 -2.91
N SER A 25 -2.61 3.14 -2.86
CA SER A 25 -3.13 3.87 -4.00
C SER A 25 -3.66 5.25 -3.60
N PHE A 26 -3.36 6.28 -4.40
CA PHE A 26 -3.87 7.66 -4.21
C PHE A 26 -4.96 8.04 -5.21
N THR A 27 -5.22 7.23 -6.22
CA THR A 27 -6.21 7.52 -7.27
C THR A 27 -7.16 6.34 -7.54
N GLY A 28 -6.82 5.16 -7.03
CA GLY A 28 -7.44 3.89 -7.42
C GLY A 28 -6.84 3.28 -8.68
N HIS A 29 -6.04 4.00 -9.46
CA HIS A 29 -5.40 3.51 -10.69
C HIS A 29 -3.90 3.23 -10.52
N ASP A 30 -3.31 3.73 -9.44
CA ASP A 30 -1.88 3.77 -9.13
C ASP A 30 -1.53 2.76 -8.04
N ILE A 31 -1.88 1.49 -8.24
CA ILE A 31 -1.55 0.44 -7.26
C ILE A 31 -0.02 0.25 -7.21
N GLY A 32 0.57 0.53 -6.04
CA GLY A 32 1.97 0.30 -5.77
C GLY A 32 2.18 -0.58 -4.55
N SER A 33 2.92 -1.68 -4.69
CA SER A 33 3.42 -2.45 -3.55
C SER A 33 4.62 -1.75 -2.92
N ILE A 34 4.66 -1.70 -1.59
CA ILE A 34 5.65 -0.90 -0.84
C ILE A 34 6.42 -1.68 0.23
N THR A 35 5.92 -2.84 0.66
CA THR A 35 6.67 -3.78 1.51
C THR A 35 6.32 -5.22 1.14
N ALA A 36 7.20 -6.16 1.48
CA ALA A 36 6.98 -7.59 1.33
C ALA A 36 7.43 -8.35 2.58
N HIS A 37 6.56 -9.22 3.08
CA HIS A 37 6.72 -9.95 4.34
C HIS A 37 6.43 -11.43 4.17
N ASN A 38 7.03 -12.25 5.05
CA ASN A 38 6.73 -13.68 5.09
C ASN A 38 5.41 -13.95 5.83
N GLN A 39 5.08 -13.12 6.82
CA GLN A 39 3.88 -13.26 7.66
C GLN A 39 2.80 -12.26 7.25
N ARG A 40 1.55 -12.70 7.31
CA ARG A 40 0.39 -11.85 6.99
C ARG A 40 0.24 -10.74 8.03
N GLU A 41 0.51 -11.08 9.28
CA GLU A 41 0.38 -10.23 10.45
C GLU A 41 1.30 -9.01 10.34
N ASP A 42 2.52 -9.20 9.84
CA ASP A 42 3.48 -8.12 9.66
C ASP A 42 3.05 -7.17 8.54
N ALA A 43 2.65 -7.71 7.38
CA ALA A 43 2.07 -6.88 6.32
C ALA A 43 0.83 -6.11 6.82
N ASN A 44 -0.02 -6.73 7.63
CA ASN A 44 -1.21 -6.09 8.17
C ASN A 44 -0.88 -4.96 9.16
N LYS A 45 0.14 -5.13 10.01
CA LYS A 45 0.65 -4.05 10.88
C LYS A 45 1.10 -2.86 10.05
N ILE A 46 1.82 -3.10 8.96
CA ILE A 46 2.28 -2.04 8.06
C ILE A 46 1.11 -1.33 7.39
N ALA A 47 0.16 -2.07 6.83
CA ALA A 47 -1.05 -1.50 6.22
C ALA A 47 -1.81 -0.60 7.22
N LYS A 48 -1.93 -1.05 8.48
CA LYS A 48 -2.54 -0.25 9.55
C LYS A 48 -1.75 1.02 9.87
N GLN A 49 -0.42 0.92 10.02
CA GLN A 49 0.43 2.09 10.29
C GLN A 49 0.33 3.16 9.21
N ILE A 50 0.18 2.74 7.95
CA ILE A 50 -0.02 3.65 6.82
C ILE A 50 -1.39 4.33 6.90
N ALA A 51 -2.45 3.55 7.13
CA ALA A 51 -3.81 4.08 7.26
C ALA A 51 -3.93 5.08 8.42
N ASP A 52 -3.34 4.75 9.57
CA ASP A 52 -3.32 5.61 10.76
C ASP A 52 -2.56 6.91 10.47
N ALA A 53 -1.35 6.83 9.90
CA ALA A 53 -0.54 8.00 9.59
C ALA A 53 -1.21 8.93 8.55
N TRP A 54 -1.97 8.37 7.62
CA TRP A 54 -2.75 9.15 6.66
C TRP A 54 -3.93 9.85 7.32
N SER A 55 -4.68 9.13 8.15
CA SER A 55 -5.86 9.66 8.87
C SER A 55 -5.49 10.77 9.84
N GLU A 56 -4.29 10.72 10.43
CA GLU A 56 -3.74 11.77 11.29
C GLU A 56 -3.26 13.02 10.51
N GLY A 57 -3.27 12.99 9.17
CA GLY A 57 -2.75 14.09 8.35
C GLY A 57 -1.25 14.32 8.55
N LYS A 58 -0.51 13.27 8.92
CA LYS A 58 0.88 13.34 9.37
C LYS A 58 1.85 13.77 8.27
N TYR A 59 1.52 13.48 7.01
CA TYR A 59 2.35 13.80 5.85
C TYR A 59 1.61 14.74 4.91
N LYS A 60 2.23 15.88 4.59
CA LYS A 60 1.63 16.97 3.79
C LYS A 60 2.21 17.04 2.38
N THR A 61 3.35 16.39 2.16
CA THR A 61 4.09 16.43 0.90
C THR A 61 4.42 15.03 0.39
N GLY A 62 4.53 14.88 -0.93
CA GLY A 62 4.93 13.60 -1.54
C GLY A 62 6.32 13.13 -1.09
N SER A 63 7.22 14.05 -0.73
CA SER A 63 8.55 13.73 -0.20
C SER A 63 8.49 13.08 1.18
N GLU A 64 7.64 13.58 2.08
CA GLU A 64 7.43 12.98 3.41
C GLU A 64 6.82 11.59 3.30
N VAL A 65 5.83 11.41 2.41
CA VAL A 65 5.22 10.11 2.13
C VAL A 65 6.25 9.13 1.59
N THR A 66 7.11 9.56 0.66
CA THR A 66 8.17 8.73 0.10
C THR A 66 9.19 8.33 1.16
N ALA A 67 9.59 9.26 2.03
CA ALA A 67 10.52 9.00 3.11
C ALA A 67 9.93 8.02 4.14
N PHE A 68 8.65 8.18 4.48
CA PHE A 68 7.92 7.27 5.34
C PHE A 68 7.86 5.86 4.75
N ILE A 69 7.45 5.72 3.49
CA ILE A 69 7.38 4.43 2.81
C ILE A 69 8.75 3.73 2.84
N LYS A 70 9.82 4.46 2.56
CA LYS A 70 11.20 3.93 2.61
C LYS A 70 11.66 3.52 4.01
N SER A 71 11.05 4.07 5.06
CA SER A 71 11.36 3.74 6.46
C SER A 71 10.64 2.49 6.95
N LEU A 72 9.62 2.00 6.23
CA LEU A 72 8.86 0.83 6.63
C LEU A 72 9.74 -0.42 6.56
N PRO A 73 9.66 -1.31 7.56
CA PRO A 73 10.40 -2.56 7.51
C PRO A 73 9.88 -3.44 6.35
N THR A 74 10.77 -4.14 5.68
CA THR A 74 10.45 -5.13 4.64
C THR A 74 11.39 -6.32 4.82
N ASP A 75 10.84 -7.53 4.81
CA ASP A 75 11.64 -8.76 5.02
C ASP A 75 12.25 -9.25 3.72
N ALA A 76 11.76 -8.73 2.60
CA ALA A 76 12.03 -9.26 1.28
C ALA A 76 11.96 -8.18 0.20
N VAL A 77 12.47 -8.56 -0.98
CA VAL A 77 12.29 -7.82 -2.22
C VAL A 77 10.81 -7.76 -2.57
N ILE A 78 10.37 -6.58 -3.01
CA ILE A 78 9.01 -6.33 -3.48
C ILE A 78 8.97 -6.72 -4.96
N ASP A 79 8.43 -7.90 -5.21
CA ASP A 79 8.19 -8.38 -6.57
C ASP A 79 6.94 -7.71 -7.18
N PRO A 80 6.94 -7.35 -8.48
CA PRO A 80 5.79 -6.72 -9.10
C PRO A 80 4.59 -7.67 -9.12
N LEU A 81 3.42 -7.16 -8.72
CA LEU A 81 2.18 -7.94 -8.75
C LEU A 81 1.75 -8.23 -10.19
N PRO A 82 1.20 -9.43 -10.47
CA PRO A 82 0.58 -9.72 -11.76
C PRO A 82 -0.55 -8.74 -12.10
N GLN A 83 -0.68 -8.40 -13.38
CA GLN A 83 -1.62 -7.37 -13.85
C GLN A 83 -3.08 -7.64 -13.44
N ASN A 84 -3.52 -8.90 -13.43
CA ASN A 84 -4.86 -9.27 -13.00
C ASN A 84 -5.12 -8.94 -11.52
N ILE A 85 -4.11 -9.09 -10.66
CA ILE A 85 -4.18 -8.71 -9.24
C ILE A 85 -4.22 -7.19 -9.11
N VAL A 86 -3.36 -6.49 -9.86
CA VAL A 86 -3.36 -5.01 -9.89
C VAL A 86 -4.73 -4.47 -10.28
N MET A 87 -5.39 -5.06 -11.29
CA MET A 87 -6.74 -4.68 -11.69
C MET A 87 -7.79 -4.91 -10.59
N GLN A 88 -7.71 -6.04 -9.88
CA GLN A 88 -8.62 -6.32 -8.75
C GLN A 88 -8.44 -5.31 -7.61
N LEU A 89 -7.18 -5.01 -7.24
CA LEU A 89 -6.86 -4.02 -6.21
C LEU A 89 -7.29 -2.61 -6.61
N SER A 90 -7.14 -2.27 -7.89
CA SER A 90 -7.65 -1.01 -8.45
C SER A 90 -9.16 -0.88 -8.29
N GLN A 91 -9.92 -1.92 -8.63
CA GLN A 91 -11.38 -1.93 -8.43
C GLN A 91 -11.76 -1.85 -6.94
N GLN A 92 -11.01 -2.50 -6.06
CA GLN A 92 -11.21 -2.41 -4.61
C GLN A 92 -10.99 -0.98 -4.10
N ALA A 93 -9.91 -0.33 -4.54
CA ALA A 93 -9.60 1.04 -4.15
C ALA A 93 -10.62 2.05 -4.68
N LEU A 94 -11.07 1.89 -5.93
CA LEU A 94 -12.13 2.73 -6.50
C LEU A 94 -13.48 2.54 -5.81
N SER A 95 -13.78 1.33 -5.35
CA SER A 95 -15.04 1.04 -4.64
C SER A 95 -15.04 1.58 -3.20
N ALA A 96 -13.89 1.64 -2.54
CA ALA A 96 -13.76 2.15 -1.17
C ALA A 96 -13.93 3.67 -1.04
N ARG A 97 -13.88 4.39 -2.17
CA ARG A 97 -14.01 5.86 -2.26
C ARG A 97 -15.44 6.35 -2.54
N LYS A 98 -16.38 5.44 -2.81
CA LYS A 98 -17.79 5.76 -3.08
C LYS A 98 -18.62 5.71 -1.80
#